data_AF-A0A437QZ60-F1
#
_entry.id   AF-A0A437QZ60-F1
#
_cell.length_a   1.000
_cell.length_b   1.000
_cell.length_c   1.000
_cell.angle_alpha   90.00
_cell.angle_beta   90.00
_cell.angle_gamma   90.00
#
_symmetry.space_group_name_H-M   'P 1'
#
loop_
_entity.id
_entity.type
_entity.pdbx_description
1 polymer ?
#
loop_
_entity_poly.entity_id
_entity_poly.type
_entity_poly.pdbx_seq_one_letter_code
_entity_poly.pdbx_strand_id
1 'polypeptide(L)'
;MIAKYNVRYINYQFLLSCVHPYLLDKGTPVGCPSIILRRSSEMPFVRISMRAGKDAAYKHAIMDAIYHALRETFDVPEDDRFIVIDEHGADAFSYGKSYMDIQRSDDLVLIQITASNTRPLETKKALFQRICDLLVEGPGLRAEDVFINLVETDRVNWSFGLGGAQYAAAAQNDDDSGPLPKHFRLAR
;
A
#
# COMPACT_ATOMS: atom_id res chain seq x y z
N MET A 1 -18.61 -20.57 38.59
CA MET A 1 -17.62 -19.63 39.17
C MET A 1 -16.23 -20.14 38.80
N ILE A 2 -15.77 -19.78 37.60
CA ILE A 2 -14.57 -18.94 37.32
C ILE A 2 -13.28 -19.50 37.92
N ALA A 3 -12.56 -20.30 37.12
CA ALA A 3 -11.13 -20.54 37.26
C ALA A 3 -10.42 -19.64 36.23
N LYS A 4 -9.68 -18.63 36.70
CA LYS A 4 -8.85 -17.75 35.87
C LYS A 4 -7.40 -18.22 35.90
N TYR A 5 -6.84 -18.35 34.70
CA TYR A 5 -5.47 -18.75 34.42
C TYR A 5 -4.46 -17.61 34.66
N ASN A 6 -3.27 -18.04 35.07
CA ASN A 6 -1.97 -17.39 35.12
C ASN A 6 -1.63 -16.48 33.93
N VAL A 7 -1.12 -15.28 34.20
CA VAL A 7 0.00 -14.68 33.43
C VAL A 7 0.93 -13.98 34.41
N ARG A 8 2.23 -14.26 34.23
CA ARG A 8 3.36 -13.85 35.07
C ARG A 8 3.69 -12.36 34.91
N TYR A 9 4.26 -11.85 36.00
CA TYR A 9 4.74 -10.49 36.23
C TYR A 9 6.29 -10.44 36.10
N ILE A 10 6.84 -9.22 35.99
CA ILE A 10 8.22 -8.76 36.33
C ILE A 10 9.25 -8.95 35.19
N ASN A 11 9.91 -7.91 34.65
CA ASN A 11 10.91 -7.02 35.29
C ASN A 11 11.12 -5.70 34.50
N TYR A 12 11.08 -4.54 35.18
CA TYR A 12 11.84 -3.35 34.79
C TYR A 12 12.53 -2.80 36.05
N GLN A 13 13.83 -3.07 36.14
CA GLN A 13 14.71 -2.71 37.25
C GLN A 13 15.39 -1.37 36.91
N PHE A 14 15.01 -0.31 37.64
CA PHE A 14 15.89 0.63 38.35
C PHE A 14 17.24 1.05 37.71
N LEU A 15 17.41 2.35 37.40
CA LEU A 15 18.10 3.34 38.25
C LEU A 15 18.40 4.66 37.53
N LEU A 16 17.90 5.75 38.11
CA LEU A 16 18.41 7.12 37.99
C LEU A 16 19.68 7.28 38.85
N SER A 17 20.75 7.88 38.31
CA SER A 17 21.59 8.85 39.03
C SER A 17 22.77 9.33 38.17
N CYS A 18 22.85 10.64 37.93
CA CYS A 18 23.97 11.51 38.33
C CYS A 18 23.98 12.81 37.50
N VAL A 19 24.22 13.90 38.22
CA VAL A 19 24.14 15.30 37.81
C VAL A 19 25.57 15.84 37.59
N HIS A 20 25.67 16.89 36.76
CA HIS A 20 26.68 17.96 36.67
C HIS A 20 27.65 17.92 35.45
N PRO A 21 28.18 19.09 34.99
CA PRO A 21 27.91 19.68 33.68
C PRO A 21 29.22 19.96 32.93
N TYR A 22 29.18 20.13 31.61
CA TYR A 22 30.30 20.76 30.90
C TYR A 22 29.77 21.79 29.91
N LEU A 23 30.10 23.04 30.22
CA LEU A 23 30.06 24.19 29.33
C LEU A 23 30.97 23.94 28.13
N LEU A 24 30.38 23.85 26.94
CA LEU A 24 30.98 24.16 25.63
C LEU A 24 29.84 24.78 24.81
N ASP A 25 29.86 26.09 24.62
CA ASP A 25 30.51 26.79 23.49
C ASP A 25 29.67 26.74 22.21
N LYS A 26 29.79 27.83 21.47
CA LYS A 26 28.83 28.45 20.56
C LYS A 26 28.31 27.58 19.41
N GLY A 27 27.01 27.73 19.15
CA GLY A 27 26.49 27.86 17.78
C GLY A 27 26.22 26.57 17.01
N THR A 28 25.09 25.92 17.29
CA THR A 28 24.41 25.03 16.34
C THR A 28 22.94 25.44 16.25
N PRO A 29 22.37 25.62 15.05
CA PRO A 29 20.93 25.77 14.93
C PRO A 29 20.30 24.45 15.35
N VAL A 30 19.35 24.51 16.27
CA VAL A 30 18.45 23.42 16.59
C VAL A 30 17.73 23.01 15.30
N GLY A 31 18.30 22.02 14.62
CA GLY A 31 17.63 21.31 13.55
C GLY A 31 16.41 20.66 14.15
N CYS A 32 15.23 21.00 13.61
CA CYS A 32 14.03 20.18 13.79
C CYS A 32 14.46 18.71 13.69
N PRO A 33 14.00 17.83 14.60
CA PRO A 33 14.11 16.41 14.33
C PRO A 33 13.35 16.21 13.03
N SER A 34 14.08 16.00 11.94
CA SER A 34 13.54 15.57 10.69
C SER A 34 12.83 14.28 11.01
N ILE A 35 11.50 14.36 11.15
CA ILE A 35 10.65 13.23 10.84
C ILE A 35 11.10 12.87 9.43
N ILE A 36 11.93 11.83 9.35
CA ILE A 36 12.13 11.09 8.13
C ILE A 36 10.72 10.56 7.85
N LEU A 37 9.92 11.35 7.14
CA LEU A 37 8.74 10.89 6.43
C LEU A 37 9.30 9.81 5.52
N ARG A 38 9.31 8.56 6.01
CA ARG A 38 9.47 7.40 5.16
C ARG A 38 8.45 7.63 4.06
N ARG A 39 8.95 7.77 2.84
CA ARG A 39 8.20 8.13 1.63
C ARG A 39 7.32 6.93 1.20
N SER A 40 6.57 6.34 2.14
CA SER A 40 5.59 5.28 1.91
C SER A 40 4.23 5.96 1.81
N SER A 41 3.87 6.46 0.63
CA SER A 41 2.57 7.13 0.49
C SER A 41 1.98 6.91 -0.88
N GLU A 42 1.80 5.67 -1.32
CA GLU A 42 0.94 5.47 -2.48
C GLU A 42 -0.01 4.33 -2.22
N MET A 43 -1.28 4.74 -2.08
CA MET A 43 -2.37 3.94 -1.57
C MET A 43 -3.17 3.31 -2.71
N PRO A 44 -3.12 1.98 -2.91
CA PRO A 44 -3.78 1.32 -4.03
C PRO A 44 -5.26 1.07 -3.73
N PHE A 45 -6.10 1.26 -4.74
CA PHE A 45 -7.48 0.81 -4.73
C PHE A 45 -7.59 -0.50 -5.50
N VAL A 46 -8.11 -1.54 -4.87
CA VAL A 46 -8.25 -2.87 -5.46
C VAL A 46 -9.71 -3.22 -5.66
N ARG A 47 -10.05 -3.59 -6.89
CA ARG A 47 -11.33 -4.21 -7.24
C ARG A 47 -11.10 -5.65 -7.63
N ILE A 48 -11.92 -6.54 -7.10
CA ILE A 48 -11.85 -7.97 -7.35
C ILE A 48 -13.20 -8.40 -7.91
N SER A 49 -13.22 -9.00 -9.09
CA SER A 49 -14.43 -9.55 -9.70
C SER A 49 -14.31 -11.07 -9.80
N MET A 50 -15.34 -11.78 -9.32
CA MET A 50 -15.37 -13.25 -9.32
C MET A 50 -16.80 -13.78 -9.49
N ARG A 51 -16.94 -15.08 -9.77
CA ARG A 51 -18.25 -15.73 -9.79
C ARG A 51 -18.82 -15.84 -8.37
N ALA A 52 -20.13 -15.63 -8.26
CA ALA A 52 -20.87 -15.78 -7.02
C ALA A 52 -20.89 -17.23 -6.52
N GLY A 53 -20.99 -17.41 -5.20
CA GLY A 53 -21.22 -18.72 -4.57
C GLY A 53 -20.10 -19.22 -3.67
N LYS A 54 -19.05 -18.43 -3.47
CA LYS A 54 -18.01 -18.70 -2.47
C LYS A 54 -18.40 -18.12 -1.11
N ASP A 55 -17.96 -18.77 -0.04
CA ASP A 55 -18.27 -18.30 1.31
C ASP A 55 -17.50 -17.02 1.69
N ALA A 56 -17.88 -16.42 2.81
CA ALA A 56 -17.26 -15.20 3.31
C ALA A 56 -15.79 -15.39 3.73
N ALA A 57 -15.43 -16.58 4.25
CA ALA A 57 -14.07 -16.86 4.70
C ALA A 57 -13.09 -16.90 3.52
N TYR A 58 -13.49 -17.52 2.42
CA TYR A 58 -12.76 -17.55 1.16
C TYR A 58 -12.55 -16.14 0.59
N LYS A 59 -13.61 -15.33 0.56
CA LYS A 59 -13.54 -13.94 0.10
C LYS A 59 -12.61 -13.10 0.97
N HIS A 60 -12.66 -13.27 2.29
CA HIS A 60 -11.74 -12.59 3.21
C HIS A 60 -10.29 -13.03 2.98
N ALA A 61 -10.04 -14.34 2.79
CA ALA A 61 -8.71 -14.86 2.52
C ALA A 61 -8.11 -14.28 1.23
N ILE A 62 -8.90 -14.08 0.17
CA ILE A 62 -8.46 -13.40 -1.05
C ILE A 62 -8.05 -11.94 -0.76
N MET A 63 -8.90 -11.19 -0.06
CA MET A 63 -8.61 -9.78 0.26
C MET A 63 -7.37 -9.64 1.15
N ASP A 64 -7.22 -10.52 2.13
CA ASP A 64 -6.07 -10.52 3.05
C ASP A 64 -4.78 -10.89 2.28
N ALA A 65 -4.81 -11.90 1.42
CA ALA A 65 -3.68 -12.28 0.58
C ALA A 65 -3.20 -11.14 -0.32
N ILE A 66 -4.12 -10.43 -0.98
CA ILE A 66 -3.77 -9.28 -1.82
C ILE A 66 -3.22 -8.13 -0.98
N TYR A 67 -3.82 -7.83 0.17
CA TYR A 67 -3.32 -6.81 1.09
C TYR A 67 -1.90 -7.12 1.56
N HIS A 68 -1.61 -8.37 1.94
CA HIS A 68 -0.27 -8.80 2.33
C HIS A 68 0.73 -8.66 1.18
N ALA A 69 0.39 -9.07 -0.04
CA ALA A 69 1.24 -8.89 -1.21
C ALA A 69 1.59 -7.41 -1.46
N LEU A 70 0.61 -6.52 -1.34
CA LEU A 70 0.80 -5.07 -1.49
C LEU A 70 1.72 -4.51 -0.41
N ARG A 71 1.57 -4.93 0.84
CA ARG A 71 2.47 -4.51 1.92
C ARG A 71 3.91 -4.95 1.69
N GLU A 72 4.10 -6.21 1.30
CA GLU A 72 5.42 -6.80 1.14
C GLU A 72 6.20 -6.26 -0.07
N THR A 73 5.50 -5.84 -1.13
CA THR A 73 6.14 -5.44 -2.39
C THR A 73 6.07 -3.96 -2.70
N PHE A 74 5.03 -3.25 -2.23
CA PHE A 74 4.79 -1.84 -2.55
C PHE A 74 5.06 -0.88 -1.37
N ASP A 75 5.51 -1.41 -0.22
CA ASP A 75 5.73 -0.67 1.04
C ASP A 75 4.49 0.15 1.46
N VAL A 76 3.32 -0.46 1.29
CA VAL A 76 2.04 0.17 1.62
C VAL A 76 1.93 0.40 3.15
N PRO A 77 1.52 1.60 3.62
CA PRO A 77 1.31 1.89 5.03
C PRO A 77 0.31 0.94 5.70
N GLU A 78 0.42 0.77 7.02
CA GLU A 78 -0.60 0.05 7.79
C GLU A 78 -1.96 0.74 7.66
N ASP A 79 -3.03 -0.07 7.63
CA ASP A 79 -4.43 0.33 7.46
C ASP A 79 -4.83 0.91 6.10
N ASP A 80 -3.91 0.95 5.14
CA ASP A 80 -4.23 1.33 3.77
C ASP A 80 -4.86 0.15 3.00
N ARG A 81 -6.14 -0.08 3.30
CA ARG A 81 -6.91 -1.24 2.84
C ARG A 81 -8.18 -0.80 2.13
N PHE A 82 -8.05 -0.37 0.87
CA PHE A 82 -9.18 -0.09 -0.01
C PHE A 82 -9.39 -1.24 -1.01
N ILE A 83 -10.06 -2.31 -0.56
CA ILE A 83 -10.29 -3.53 -1.35
C ILE A 83 -11.79 -3.84 -1.39
N VAL A 84 -12.32 -4.10 -2.57
CA VAL A 84 -13.72 -4.50 -2.77
C VAL A 84 -13.83 -5.79 -3.59
N ILE A 85 -14.82 -6.62 -3.29
CA ILE A 85 -15.19 -7.81 -4.08
C ILE A 85 -16.58 -7.58 -4.70
N ASP A 86 -16.64 -7.69 -6.02
CA ASP A 86 -17.86 -7.73 -6.83
C ASP A 86 -18.11 -9.20 -7.26
N GLU A 87 -19.25 -9.76 -6.86
CA GLU A 87 -19.67 -11.11 -7.27
C GLU A 87 -20.62 -11.05 -8.47
N HIS A 88 -20.40 -11.93 -9.45
CA HIS A 88 -21.14 -11.95 -10.71
C HIS A 88 -21.83 -13.30 -10.93
N GLY A 89 -23.01 -13.26 -11.56
CA GLY A 89 -23.69 -14.44 -12.07
C GLY A 89 -22.93 -15.08 -13.23
N ALA A 90 -23.20 -16.36 -13.49
CA ALA A 90 -22.55 -17.12 -14.55
C ALA A 90 -22.77 -16.53 -15.96
N ASP A 91 -23.90 -15.85 -16.14
CA ASP A 91 -24.37 -15.15 -17.34
C ASP A 91 -23.72 -13.77 -17.54
N ALA A 92 -23.25 -13.14 -16.46
CA ALA A 92 -22.63 -11.82 -16.47
C ALA A 92 -21.09 -11.86 -16.33
N PHE A 93 -20.48 -13.04 -16.25
CA PHE A 93 -19.04 -13.22 -16.06
C PHE A 93 -18.42 -14.03 -17.20
N SER A 94 -18.06 -13.35 -18.30
CA SER A 94 -17.52 -13.96 -19.51
C SER A 94 -16.01 -13.77 -19.64
N TYR A 95 -15.29 -14.85 -19.97
CA TYR A 95 -13.83 -14.84 -20.16
C TYR A 95 -13.41 -15.96 -21.13
N GLY A 96 -12.25 -15.80 -21.77
CA GLY A 96 -11.68 -16.82 -22.65
C GLY A 96 -11.01 -17.94 -21.87
N LYS A 97 -11.46 -19.20 -22.05
CA LYS A 97 -10.94 -20.36 -21.31
C LYS A 97 -9.50 -20.74 -21.64
N SER A 98 -8.97 -20.35 -22.80
CA SER A 98 -7.65 -20.76 -23.30
C SER A 98 -6.81 -19.62 -23.90
N TYR A 99 -7.18 -18.36 -23.67
CA TYR A 99 -6.44 -17.23 -24.23
C TYR A 99 -5.01 -17.18 -23.67
N MET A 100 -4.02 -17.00 -24.55
CA MET A 100 -2.57 -17.09 -24.27
C MET A 100 -2.12 -18.46 -23.72
N ASP A 101 -2.78 -19.54 -24.14
CA ASP A 101 -2.48 -20.92 -23.72
C ASP A 101 -2.64 -21.19 -22.20
N ILE A 102 -3.34 -20.30 -21.48
CA ILE A 102 -3.64 -20.44 -20.05
C ILE A 102 -5.06 -21.00 -19.89
N GLN A 103 -5.18 -22.17 -19.25
CA GLN A 103 -6.44 -22.90 -19.06
C GLN A 103 -7.19 -22.46 -17.79
N ARG A 104 -8.14 -21.54 -17.98
CA ARG A 104 -8.92 -20.94 -16.88
C ARG A 104 -10.18 -21.74 -16.56
N SER A 105 -10.44 -21.91 -15.27
CA SER A 105 -11.66 -22.50 -14.73
C SER A 105 -12.71 -21.43 -14.42
N ASP A 106 -13.86 -21.87 -13.92
CA ASP A 106 -14.95 -21.00 -13.47
C ASP A 106 -14.63 -20.32 -12.11
N ASP A 107 -13.51 -20.67 -11.48
CA ASP A 107 -12.99 -20.03 -10.26
C ASP A 107 -12.05 -18.84 -10.54
N LEU A 108 -12.02 -18.34 -11.79
CA LEU A 108 -11.26 -17.17 -12.20
C LEU A 108 -11.57 -15.94 -11.32
N VAL A 109 -10.51 -15.29 -10.85
CA VAL A 109 -10.56 -14.02 -10.13
C VAL A 109 -9.85 -12.94 -10.94
N LEU A 110 -10.60 -11.89 -11.29
CA LEU A 110 -10.10 -10.71 -11.98
C LEU A 110 -9.76 -9.64 -10.94
N ILE A 111 -8.50 -9.24 -10.87
CA ILE A 111 -7.99 -8.27 -9.90
C ILE A 111 -7.57 -7.02 -10.67
N GLN A 112 -8.24 -5.90 -10.42
CA GLN A 112 -7.82 -4.60 -10.91
C GLN A 112 -7.24 -3.79 -9.76
N ILE A 113 -5.99 -3.38 -9.90
CA ILE A 113 -5.27 -2.56 -8.93
C ILE A 113 -5.10 -1.18 -9.57
N THR A 114 -5.65 -0.15 -8.95
CA THR A 114 -5.38 1.23 -9.31
C THR A 114 -4.34 1.80 -8.35
N ALA A 115 -3.21 2.24 -8.88
CA ALA A 115 -2.10 2.77 -8.08
C ALA A 115 -1.50 4.01 -8.76
N SER A 116 -0.62 4.70 -8.05
CA SER A 116 0.12 5.84 -8.60
C SER A 116 1.32 5.37 -9.45
N ASN A 117 1.59 6.06 -10.57
CA ASN A 117 2.64 5.67 -11.54
C ASN A 117 4.07 6.04 -11.08
N THR A 118 4.53 5.51 -9.94
CA THR A 118 5.88 5.82 -9.43
C THR A 118 6.78 4.62 -9.25
N ARG A 119 6.27 3.40 -9.48
CA ARG A 119 7.01 2.17 -9.20
C ARG A 119 7.76 1.66 -10.43
N PRO A 120 9.01 1.18 -10.26
CA PRO A 120 9.75 0.58 -11.35
C PRO A 120 9.13 -0.76 -11.78
N LEU A 121 9.44 -1.18 -13.00
CA LEU A 121 8.92 -2.42 -13.60
C LEU A 121 9.15 -3.65 -12.71
N GLU A 122 10.32 -3.76 -12.08
CA GLU A 122 10.66 -4.93 -11.26
C GLU A 122 9.77 -5.04 -10.01
N THR A 123 9.39 -3.92 -9.40
CA THR A 123 8.42 -3.91 -8.30
C THR A 123 7.04 -4.37 -8.77
N LYS A 124 6.61 -3.96 -9.97
CA LYS A 124 5.33 -4.38 -10.55
C LYS A 124 5.31 -5.90 -10.80
N LYS A 125 6.39 -6.45 -11.38
CA LYS A 125 6.55 -7.89 -11.58
C LYS A 125 6.54 -8.67 -10.26
N ALA A 126 7.27 -8.17 -9.26
CA ALA A 126 7.32 -8.78 -7.93
C ALA A 126 5.92 -8.80 -7.28
N LEU A 127 5.14 -7.73 -7.41
CA LEU A 127 3.75 -7.70 -6.93
C LEU A 127 2.88 -8.76 -7.62
N PHE A 128 2.94 -8.86 -8.95
CA PHE A 128 2.12 -9.84 -9.67
C PHE A 128 2.44 -11.27 -9.25
N GLN A 129 3.73 -11.58 -9.14
CA GLN A 129 4.16 -12.90 -8.66
C GLN A 129 3.69 -13.15 -7.24
N ARG A 130 3.89 -12.18 -6.33
CA ARG A 130 3.56 -12.36 -4.92
C ARG A 130 2.07 -12.49 -4.65
N ILE A 131 1.23 -11.75 -5.38
CA ILE A 131 -0.23 -11.93 -5.34
C ILE A 131 -0.59 -13.35 -5.74
N CYS A 132 -0.04 -13.84 -6.86
CA CYS A 132 -0.30 -15.19 -7.34
C CYS A 132 0.09 -16.23 -6.29
N ASP A 133 1.30 -16.15 -5.75
CA ASP A 133 1.81 -17.09 -4.74
C ASP A 133 0.90 -17.13 -3.50
N LEU A 134 0.52 -15.99 -2.95
CA LEU A 134 -0.32 -15.92 -1.75
C LEU A 134 -1.76 -16.40 -2.00
N LEU A 135 -2.31 -16.19 -3.20
CA LEU A 135 -3.63 -16.70 -3.55
C LEU A 135 -3.62 -18.22 -3.79
N VAL A 136 -2.51 -18.78 -4.26
CA VAL A 136 -2.33 -20.22 -4.36
C VAL A 136 -2.14 -20.85 -2.98
N GLU A 137 -1.33 -20.24 -2.11
CA GLU A 137 -1.03 -20.76 -0.77
C GLU A 137 -2.20 -20.65 0.22
N GLY A 138 -2.90 -19.51 0.23
CA GLY A 138 -3.94 -19.22 1.22
C GLY A 138 -5.30 -19.81 0.84
N PRO A 139 -6.05 -19.17 -0.06
CA PRO A 139 -7.36 -19.65 -0.50
C PRO A 139 -7.30 -20.85 -1.45
N GLY A 140 -6.12 -21.27 -1.94
CA GLY A 140 -5.98 -22.45 -2.78
C GLY A 140 -6.41 -22.23 -4.23
N LEU A 141 -6.30 -21.00 -4.75
CA LEU A 141 -6.57 -20.74 -6.16
C LEU A 141 -5.55 -21.46 -7.04
N ARG A 142 -5.97 -21.78 -8.26
CA ARG A 142 -5.04 -22.15 -9.31
C ARG A 142 -4.35 -20.89 -9.84
N ALA A 143 -3.05 -20.98 -10.10
CA ALA A 143 -2.29 -19.86 -10.66
C ALA A 143 -2.87 -19.38 -12.01
N GLU A 144 -3.43 -20.30 -12.80
CA GLU A 144 -4.07 -19.98 -14.08
C GLU A 144 -5.32 -19.11 -13.93
N ASP A 145 -5.98 -19.19 -12.78
CA ASP A 145 -7.24 -18.51 -12.44
C ASP A 145 -7.02 -17.15 -11.79
N VAL A 146 -5.77 -16.66 -11.73
CA VAL A 146 -5.43 -15.32 -11.25
C VAL A 146 -5.17 -14.41 -12.44
N PHE A 147 -5.99 -13.38 -12.60
CA PHE A 147 -5.78 -12.34 -13.60
C PHE A 147 -5.58 -10.99 -12.90
N ILE A 148 -4.52 -10.27 -13.27
CA ILE A 148 -4.17 -8.98 -12.64
C ILE A 148 -4.05 -7.90 -13.71
N ASN A 149 -4.73 -6.78 -13.51
CA ASN A 149 -4.61 -5.56 -14.29
C ASN A 149 -4.18 -4.39 -13.38
N LEU A 150 -3.02 -3.78 -13.66
CA LEU A 150 -2.54 -2.61 -12.95
C LEU A 150 -2.84 -1.34 -13.75
N VAL A 151 -3.69 -0.48 -13.21
CA VAL A 151 -4.06 0.82 -13.77
C VAL A 151 -3.30 1.91 -13.03
N GLU A 152 -2.47 2.64 -13.75
CA GLU A 152 -1.65 3.68 -13.15
C GLU A 152 -2.28 5.06 -13.34
N THR A 153 -2.20 5.89 -12.30
CA THR A 153 -2.81 7.22 -12.24
C THR A 153 -1.83 8.24 -11.68
N ASP A 154 -2.04 9.52 -12.00
CA ASP A 154 -1.28 10.58 -11.34
C ASP A 154 -1.70 10.73 -9.87
N ARG A 155 -0.72 11.06 -9.02
CA ARG A 155 -0.93 11.24 -7.58
C ARG A 155 -2.02 12.27 -7.27
N VAL A 156 -2.18 13.29 -8.11
CA VAL A 156 -3.18 14.36 -7.92
C VAL A 156 -4.63 13.87 -8.07
N ASN A 157 -4.84 12.70 -8.66
CA ASN A 157 -6.17 12.14 -8.89
C ASN A 157 -6.76 11.44 -7.65
N TRP A 158 -6.05 11.44 -6.53
CA TRP A 158 -6.45 10.72 -5.32
C TRP A 158 -7.05 11.65 -4.27
N SER A 159 -8.25 11.27 -3.79
CA SER A 159 -8.89 11.82 -2.59
C SER A 159 -9.30 10.67 -1.68
N PHE A 160 -8.81 10.70 -0.43
CA PHE A 160 -9.11 9.66 0.58
C PHE A 160 -10.29 10.03 1.47
N GLY A 161 -10.98 11.14 1.16
CA GLY A 161 -12.11 11.63 1.91
C GLY A 161 -12.05 13.13 2.18
N LEU A 162 -13.14 13.63 2.79
CA LEU A 162 -13.33 15.04 3.16
C LEU A 162 -13.20 16.03 1.98
N GLY A 163 -13.27 15.53 0.74
CA GLY A 163 -13.13 16.33 -0.48
C GLY A 163 -11.72 16.91 -0.72
N GLY A 164 -10.72 16.48 0.04
CA GLY A 164 -9.33 16.94 -0.12
C GLY A 164 -8.54 16.05 -1.07
N ALA A 165 -7.65 16.64 -1.87
CA ALA A 165 -6.66 15.89 -2.65
C ALA A 165 -5.34 15.84 -1.87
N GLN A 166 -5.21 14.88 -0.95
CA GLN A 166 -4.10 14.82 0.02
C GLN A 166 -2.73 14.73 -0.64
N TYR A 167 -2.65 14.16 -1.84
CA TYR A 167 -1.41 14.09 -2.61
C TYR A 167 -1.17 15.28 -3.54
N ALA A 168 -2.19 16.05 -3.90
CA ALA A 168 -2.00 17.25 -4.71
C ALA A 168 -1.29 18.36 -3.93
N ALA A 169 -1.58 18.49 -2.63
CA ALA A 169 -0.89 19.43 -1.75
C ALA A 169 0.61 19.11 -1.58
N ALA A 170 1.00 17.84 -1.68
CA ALA A 170 2.40 17.42 -1.61
C ALA A 170 3.17 17.66 -2.92
N ALA A 171 2.49 17.71 -4.07
CA ALA A 171 3.10 17.92 -5.38
C ALA A 171 3.53 19.38 -5.63
N GLN A 172 2.98 20.35 -4.89
CA GLN A 172 3.30 21.78 -5.08
C GLN A 172 4.65 22.22 -4.46
N ASN A 173 5.32 21.36 -3.69
CA ASN A 173 6.59 21.72 -3.01
C ASN A 173 7.85 21.32 -3.78
N ASP A 174 7.74 20.58 -4.89
CA ASP A 174 8.91 20.11 -5.67
C ASP A 174 9.24 21.02 -6.89
N ASP A 175 8.41 22.03 -7.21
CA ASP A 175 8.55 22.87 -8.41
C ASP A 175 9.16 24.27 -8.16
N ASP A 176 9.53 24.62 -6.92
CA ASP A 176 10.12 25.94 -6.58
C ASP A 176 11.67 25.92 -6.49
N SER A 177 12.33 25.02 -7.23
CA SER A 177 13.80 24.99 -7.35
C SER A 177 14.32 25.54 -8.69
N GLY A 178 13.53 26.37 -9.36
CA GLY A 178 13.96 27.12 -10.54
C GLY A 178 14.99 28.20 -10.17
N PRO A 179 16.06 28.41 -10.97
CA PRO A 179 17.09 29.38 -10.62
C PRO A 179 16.51 30.79 -10.60
N LEU A 180 16.85 31.55 -9.55
CA LEU A 180 16.51 32.97 -9.39
C LEU A 180 16.63 33.73 -10.72
N PRO A 181 15.66 34.58 -11.09
CA PRO A 181 15.78 35.41 -12.28
C PRO A 181 17.04 36.29 -12.16
N LYS A 182 18.04 35.98 -12.98
CA LYS A 182 19.13 36.89 -13.27
C LYS A 182 18.50 38.08 -13.99
N HIS A 183 18.91 39.29 -13.61
CA HIS A 183 18.46 40.61 -14.10
C HIS A 183 17.41 41.34 -13.25
N PHE A 184 17.84 41.76 -12.06
CA PHE A 184 17.31 42.99 -11.47
C PHE A 184 18.07 44.18 -12.10
N ARG A 185 17.50 44.80 -13.13
CA ARG A 185 18.03 46.05 -13.69
C ARG A 185 17.39 47.19 -12.91
N LEU A 186 18.14 47.79 -11.98
CA LEU A 186 17.80 49.08 -11.36
C LEU A 186 17.85 50.16 -12.45
N ALA A 187 16.70 50.72 -12.81
CA ALA A 187 16.64 51.98 -13.54
C ALA A 187 16.29 53.09 -12.55
N ARG A 188 17.22 54.04 -12.44
CA ARG A 188 16.96 55.42 -11.97
C ARG A 188 16.22 56.18 -13.06
#